data_AF-A0A178VCS4-F1
#
_entry.id   AF-A0A178VCS4-F1
#
_cell.length_a   1.000
_cell.length_b   1.000
_cell.length_c   1.000
_cell.angle_alpha   90.00
_cell.angle_beta   90.00
_cell.angle_gamma   90.00
#
_symmetry.space_group_name_H-M   'P 1'
#
loop_
_entity.id
_entity.type
_entity.pdbx_description
1 polymer ?
#
loop_
_entity_poly.entity_id
_entity_poly.type
_entity_poly.pdbx_seq_one_letter_code
_entity_poly.pdbx_strand_id
1 'polypeptide(L)'
;MSPPGQLLQLPLPPPLPHGTSTRVIASRRKTMSKSIVEACEANKSFLTSVIDKKEYSRTLLVDDGSAEGARSANAFRPTPHSEAMKTEGNVFRRFKTRKDTILPTFDKWRPAIRERFLLPAHHSSRANSELNDMIEYYERMLLDRERDVIAWKDKFSSLESDLCSSTEVKQKLEDQLDNLFSELMKSNGELQDQYQRYDKIQEELSNARGRLSESRFSAYDLSNQLSELQAKYKAIAKLRDAKLARLASKARKEVKGRGMELIQRAIVFIQTEKTRTKLESDIKEYESNLLLLDQTHDEDFSEKQERSELEAVLTEKRSRLAALPSSSFNHQQFEEFFTESPALSESGLDWAVIPWNLRYLSCRWTLLTVAIAPEIPPSTNTETVVIEDNDGSNSRIPTE
;
A
#
# COMPACT_ATOMS: atom_id res chain seq x y z
N MET A 1 30.38 -37.21 8.81
CA MET A 1 30.09 -35.86 8.27
C MET A 1 29.34 -36.04 6.95
N SER A 2 28.07 -35.65 6.91
CA SER A 2 27.25 -35.68 5.68
C SER A 2 27.22 -34.28 5.04
N PRO A 3 27.06 -34.14 3.72
CA PRO A 3 27.17 -32.84 3.07
C PRO A 3 25.92 -31.99 3.34
N PRO A 4 26.06 -30.68 3.60
CA PRO A 4 24.94 -29.76 3.72
C PRO A 4 24.39 -29.44 2.32
N GLY A 5 23.17 -29.90 1.99
CA GLY A 5 22.54 -29.50 0.72
C GLY A 5 21.36 -30.32 0.19
N GLN A 6 20.90 -31.37 0.87
CA GLN A 6 19.83 -32.25 0.33
C GLN A 6 18.40 -31.97 0.80
N LEU A 7 18.15 -30.88 1.55
CA LEU A 7 16.77 -30.41 1.73
C LEU A 7 16.37 -29.65 0.46
N LEU A 8 15.47 -30.24 -0.32
CA LEU A 8 14.90 -29.64 -1.52
C LEU A 8 14.36 -28.24 -1.18
N GLN A 9 15.10 -27.20 -1.59
CA GLN A 9 14.68 -25.80 -1.46
C GLN A 9 13.37 -25.61 -2.23
N LEU A 10 12.36 -25.10 -1.52
CA LEU A 10 11.07 -24.74 -2.14
C LEU A 10 11.32 -23.67 -3.21
N PRO A 11 10.85 -23.87 -4.46
CA PRO A 11 11.05 -22.88 -5.52
C PRO A 11 10.31 -21.58 -5.17
N LEU A 12 11.04 -20.47 -5.09
CA LEU A 12 10.45 -19.15 -4.86
C LEU A 12 9.65 -18.70 -6.09
N PRO A 13 8.41 -18.21 -5.94
CA PRO A 13 7.64 -17.75 -7.08
C PRO A 13 8.13 -16.39 -7.61
N PRO A 14 8.13 -16.15 -8.93
CA PRO A 14 8.46 -14.84 -9.50
C PRO A 14 7.44 -13.75 -9.11
N PRO A 15 7.82 -12.46 -9.06
CA PRO A 15 6.92 -11.37 -8.69
C PRO A 15 5.75 -11.21 -9.66
N LEU A 16 4.58 -10.86 -9.14
CA LEU A 16 3.35 -10.67 -9.92
C LEU A 16 3.23 -9.21 -10.39
N PRO A 17 2.89 -8.96 -11.67
CA PRO A 17 2.62 -7.61 -12.16
C PRO A 17 1.31 -7.03 -11.59
N HIS A 18 1.28 -5.72 -11.43
CA HIS A 18 0.09 -4.98 -10.99
C HIS A 18 -1.08 -5.15 -11.99
N GLY A 19 -2.28 -5.45 -11.46
CA GLY A 19 -3.49 -5.69 -12.26
C GLY A 19 -3.88 -7.16 -12.46
N THR A 20 -3.20 -8.10 -11.80
CA THR A 20 -3.51 -9.53 -11.93
C THR A 20 -4.91 -9.87 -11.40
N SER A 21 -5.74 -10.53 -12.22
CA SER A 21 -7.11 -10.93 -11.88
C SER A 21 -7.17 -11.91 -10.70
N THR A 22 -8.20 -11.80 -9.86
CA THR A 22 -8.46 -12.69 -8.71
C THR A 22 -8.52 -14.17 -9.08
N ARG A 23 -8.99 -14.51 -10.29
CA ARG A 23 -8.98 -15.89 -10.80
C ARG A 23 -7.56 -16.42 -10.99
N VAL A 24 -6.63 -15.59 -11.47
CA VAL A 24 -5.23 -15.96 -11.71
C VAL A 24 -4.50 -16.12 -10.37
N ILE A 25 -4.80 -15.27 -9.38
CA ILE A 25 -4.26 -15.40 -8.02
C ILE A 25 -4.76 -16.69 -7.35
N ALA A 26 -6.05 -17.03 -7.49
CA ALA A 26 -6.62 -18.26 -6.93
C ALA A 26 -6.02 -19.53 -7.57
N SER A 27 -5.89 -19.55 -8.90
CA SER A 27 -5.22 -20.66 -9.61
C SER A 27 -3.77 -20.81 -9.16
N ARG A 28 -3.04 -19.69 -8.99
CA ARG A 28 -1.64 -19.72 -8.53
C ARG A 28 -1.49 -20.27 -7.11
N ARG A 29 -2.35 -19.84 -6.18
CA ARG A 29 -2.38 -20.37 -4.80
C ARG A 29 -2.63 -21.88 -4.80
N LYS A 30 -3.56 -22.35 -5.63
CA LYS A 30 -3.85 -23.78 -5.78
C LYS A 30 -2.65 -24.58 -6.29
N THR A 31 -1.90 -24.05 -7.26
CA THR A 31 -0.69 -24.69 -7.78
C THR A 31 0.43 -24.73 -6.73
N MET A 32 0.62 -23.65 -5.97
CA MET A 32 1.63 -23.60 -4.90
C MET A 32 1.31 -24.52 -3.73
N SER A 33 0.05 -24.61 -3.31
CA SER A 33 -0.35 -25.56 -2.27
C SER A 33 -0.04 -27.00 -2.68
N LYS A 34 -0.22 -27.35 -3.95
CA LYS A 34 0.11 -28.68 -4.46
C LYS A 34 1.62 -28.99 -4.38
N SER A 35 2.47 -28.06 -4.81
CA SER A 35 3.93 -28.24 -4.76
C SER A 35 4.49 -28.28 -3.33
N ILE A 36 3.90 -27.51 -2.40
CA ILE A 36 4.30 -27.53 -0.99
C ILE A 36 3.96 -28.89 -0.35
N VAL A 37 2.76 -29.42 -0.59
CA VAL A 37 2.35 -30.73 -0.07
C VAL A 37 3.26 -31.85 -0.60
N GLU A 38 3.62 -31.80 -1.87
CA GLU A 38 4.53 -32.77 -2.50
C GLU A 38 5.95 -32.69 -1.90
N ALA A 39 6.48 -31.49 -1.67
CA ALA A 39 7.78 -31.29 -1.02
C ALA A 39 7.77 -31.73 0.46
N CYS A 40 6.66 -31.50 1.18
CA CYS A 40 6.50 -31.98 2.55
C CYS A 40 6.47 -33.50 2.64
N GLU A 41 5.77 -34.19 1.74
CA GLU A 41 5.76 -35.66 1.69
C GLU A 41 7.12 -36.23 1.27
N ALA A 42 7.82 -35.59 0.33
CA ALA A 42 9.18 -35.97 -0.04
C ALA A 42 10.15 -35.86 1.16
N ASN A 43 10.12 -34.75 1.90
CA ASN A 43 10.95 -34.56 3.09
C ASN A 43 10.60 -35.54 4.22
N LYS A 44 9.31 -35.85 4.41
CA LYS A 44 8.86 -36.86 5.37
C LYS A 44 9.36 -38.26 5.01
N SER A 45 9.31 -38.63 3.74
CA SER A 45 9.85 -39.91 3.25
C SER A 45 11.37 -39.98 3.43
N PHE A 46 12.08 -38.87 3.19
CA PHE A 46 13.53 -38.76 3.40
C PHE A 46 13.89 -38.93 4.88
N LEU A 47 13.24 -38.21 5.79
CA LEU A 47 13.47 -38.33 7.24
C LEU A 47 13.16 -39.74 7.76
N THR A 48 12.12 -40.38 7.23
CA THR A 48 11.77 -41.76 7.60
C THR A 48 12.80 -42.77 7.08
N SER A 49 13.47 -42.49 5.95
CA SER A 49 14.51 -43.36 5.39
C SER A 49 15.89 -43.21 6.07
N VAL A 50 16.18 -42.02 6.63
CA VAL A 50 17.47 -41.70 7.26
C VAL A 50 17.52 -42.15 8.72
N ILE A 51 16.38 -42.21 9.41
CA ILE A 51 16.29 -42.65 10.80
C ILE A 51 16.08 -44.18 10.82
N ASP A 52 17.17 -44.94 10.83
CA ASP A 52 17.11 -46.38 11.13
C ASP A 52 16.63 -46.57 12.57
N LYS A 53 15.43 -47.16 12.74
CA LYS A 53 14.85 -47.49 14.05
C LYS A 53 15.79 -48.31 14.94
N LYS A 54 16.79 -48.99 14.36
CA LYS A 54 17.74 -49.83 15.10
C LYS A 54 18.79 -49.04 15.88
N GLU A 55 19.06 -47.78 15.51
CA GLU A 55 20.09 -46.97 16.16
C GLU A 55 19.56 -46.20 17.39
N TYR A 56 18.26 -45.86 17.38
CA TYR A 56 17.61 -45.15 18.50
C TYR A 56 17.33 -46.04 19.73
N SER A 57 17.25 -47.37 19.55
CA SER A 57 17.00 -48.30 20.66
C SER A 57 18.26 -48.73 21.42
N ARG A 58 19.46 -48.29 21.02
CA ARG A 58 20.72 -48.70 21.65
C ARG A 58 21.22 -47.77 22.76
N THR A 59 20.56 -46.63 22.96
CA THR A 59 20.99 -45.57 23.91
C THR A 59 20.07 -45.43 25.13
N LEU A 60 19.08 -46.30 25.31
CA LEU A 60 18.13 -46.26 26.43
C LEU A 60 18.17 -47.53 27.32
N LEU A 61 19.35 -48.11 27.51
CA LEU A 61 19.58 -49.07 28.60
C LEU A 61 20.58 -48.46 29.59
N VAL A 62 20.06 -47.57 30.44
CA VAL A 62 20.76 -47.06 31.62
C VAL A 62 20.52 -48.08 32.73
N ASP A 63 21.60 -48.67 33.23
CA ASP A 63 21.61 -49.66 34.30
C ASP A 63 21.84 -48.92 35.63
N ASP A 64 20.86 -48.98 36.53
CA ASP A 64 20.87 -48.30 37.83
C ASP A 64 21.67 -49.13 38.85
N GLY A 65 22.99 -49.13 38.70
CA GLY A 65 23.93 -49.86 39.56
C GLY A 65 24.18 -49.19 40.91
N SER A 66 23.28 -49.40 41.86
CA SER A 66 23.50 -49.14 43.30
C SER A 66 24.52 -50.12 43.87
N ALA A 67 25.60 -49.63 44.50
CA ALA A 67 26.60 -50.43 45.19
C ALA A 67 26.89 -49.89 46.60
N GLU A 68 26.26 -50.51 47.59
CA GLU A 68 26.61 -50.45 49.02
C GLU A 68 27.27 -51.79 49.38
N GLY A 69 28.48 -51.79 49.97
CA GLY A 69 29.14 -53.07 50.29
C GLY A 69 30.57 -53.03 50.84
N ALA A 70 30.68 -52.76 52.14
CA ALA A 70 31.52 -53.44 53.15
C ALA A 70 33.03 -53.79 52.92
N ARG A 71 33.85 -53.21 53.81
CA ARG A 71 34.77 -53.84 54.80
C ARG A 71 36.03 -54.66 54.39
N SER A 72 37.14 -54.25 55.04
CA SER A 72 38.01 -55.03 55.96
C SER A 72 39.40 -55.54 55.51
N ALA A 73 40.40 -55.00 56.23
CA ALA A 73 41.58 -55.63 56.86
C ALA A 73 42.67 -56.34 56.02
N ASN A 74 43.92 -55.90 56.18
CA ASN A 74 44.85 -56.49 57.16
C ASN A 74 46.20 -55.77 57.16
N ALA A 75 46.70 -55.47 58.37
CA ALA A 75 48.05 -55.04 58.63
C ALA A 75 48.92 -56.27 58.92
N PHE A 76 50.00 -56.46 58.17
CA PHE A 76 51.06 -57.39 58.54
C PHE A 76 52.31 -56.60 58.95
N ARG A 77 52.76 -56.85 60.17
CA ARG A 77 54.01 -56.38 60.76
C ARG A 77 55.03 -57.52 60.64
N PRO A 78 56.26 -57.29 60.13
CA PRO A 78 57.29 -58.32 60.17
C PRO A 78 57.96 -58.38 61.55
N THR A 79 58.13 -59.59 62.06
CA THR A 79 59.00 -59.92 63.20
C THR A 79 60.38 -60.32 62.65
N PRO A 80 61.52 -59.88 63.20
CA PRO A 80 62.83 -60.27 62.68
C PRO A 80 63.18 -61.69 63.10
N HIS A 81 63.54 -62.54 62.15
CA HIS A 81 64.16 -63.84 62.42
C HIS A 81 65.67 -63.67 62.62
N SER A 82 66.13 -64.27 63.72
CA SER A 82 67.51 -64.46 64.17
C SER A 82 68.39 -65.16 63.12
N GLU A 83 69.46 -64.49 62.67
CA GLU A 83 70.61 -65.12 62.01
C GLU A 83 71.53 -65.73 63.06
N ALA A 84 71.41 -67.03 63.30
CA ALA A 84 72.36 -67.79 64.09
C ALA A 84 72.63 -69.14 63.41
N MET A 85 73.50 -69.16 62.40
CA MET A 85 74.26 -70.37 62.03
C MET A 85 75.32 -70.08 60.95
N LYS A 86 76.46 -69.49 61.34
CA LYS A 86 77.72 -69.61 60.58
C LYS A 86 78.91 -69.68 61.52
N THR A 87 79.14 -70.87 62.06
CA THR A 87 80.46 -71.47 62.34
C THR A 87 80.22 -72.85 62.95
N GLU A 88 79.80 -73.78 62.09
CA GLU A 88 79.92 -75.22 62.34
C GLU A 88 81.40 -75.54 62.56
N GLY A 89 81.79 -75.72 63.81
CA GLY A 89 83.19 -76.00 64.12
C GLY A 89 83.51 -76.40 65.55
N ASN A 90 82.56 -76.85 66.39
CA ASN A 90 82.88 -77.56 67.65
C ASN A 90 81.69 -78.17 68.43
N VAL A 91 80.61 -78.65 67.78
CA VAL A 91 79.40 -79.10 68.51
C VAL A 91 79.47 -80.56 69.01
N PHE A 92 80.46 -81.35 68.60
CA PHE A 92 80.60 -82.77 69.02
C PHE A 92 81.79 -83.03 69.95
N ARG A 93 81.96 -82.22 71.00
CA ARG A 93 82.98 -82.45 72.04
C ARG A 93 82.43 -82.86 73.40
N ARG A 94 81.22 -83.44 73.47
CA ARG A 94 80.70 -84.12 74.68
C ARG A 94 79.69 -85.22 74.36
N PHE A 95 80.20 -86.42 74.09
CA PHE A 95 79.49 -87.65 74.41
C PHE A 95 80.47 -88.60 75.10
N LYS A 96 80.62 -88.46 76.43
CA LYS A 96 81.17 -89.52 77.29
C LYS A 96 79.99 -90.36 77.76
N THR A 97 79.88 -91.59 77.26
CA THR A 97 78.97 -92.60 77.81
C THR A 97 79.64 -93.29 79.01
N ARG A 98 78.84 -93.61 80.04
CA ARG A 98 79.25 -94.15 81.34
C ARG A 98 79.61 -95.65 81.31
N LYS A 99 80.02 -96.20 80.16
CA LYS A 99 80.42 -97.60 79.99
C LYS A 99 81.55 -97.66 78.96
N ASP A 100 82.69 -98.22 79.35
CA ASP A 100 83.91 -98.41 78.55
C ASP A 100 83.69 -99.44 77.43
N THR A 101 82.90 -99.05 76.43
CA THR A 101 82.75 -99.80 75.17
C THR A 101 83.11 -98.86 74.04
N ILE A 102 84.15 -99.23 73.29
CA ILE A 102 84.67 -98.48 72.14
C ILE A 102 83.51 -98.26 71.15
N LEU A 103 83.12 -96.99 70.97
CA LEU A 103 82.19 -96.57 69.92
C LEU A 103 82.77 -96.98 68.55
N PRO A 104 81.95 -97.49 67.62
CA PRO A 104 82.40 -97.76 66.26
C PRO A 104 83.04 -96.50 65.65
N THR A 105 84.13 -96.68 64.91
CA THR A 105 84.85 -95.62 64.20
C THR A 105 83.86 -94.68 63.50
N PHE A 106 84.05 -93.37 63.67
CA PHE A 106 83.16 -92.30 63.18
C PHE A 106 82.83 -92.42 61.68
N ASP A 107 83.70 -93.05 60.90
CA ASP A 107 83.48 -93.36 59.48
C ASP A 107 82.25 -94.23 59.21
N LYS A 108 81.80 -95.03 60.19
CA LYS A 108 80.59 -95.86 60.07
C LYS A 108 79.28 -95.04 60.16
N TRP A 109 79.30 -93.86 60.79
CA TRP A 109 78.13 -92.99 60.97
C TRP A 109 78.12 -91.78 60.02
N ARG A 110 79.24 -91.47 59.37
CA ARG A 110 79.39 -90.35 58.43
C ARG A 110 78.34 -90.38 57.28
N PRO A 111 78.01 -91.53 56.65
CA PRO A 111 76.94 -91.59 55.65
C PRO A 111 75.56 -91.30 56.25
N ALA A 112 75.25 -91.88 57.41
CA ALA A 112 73.94 -91.73 58.06
C ALA A 112 73.65 -90.30 58.55
N ILE A 113 74.68 -89.55 58.98
CA ILE A 113 74.53 -88.14 59.38
C ILE A 113 74.37 -87.24 58.15
N ARG A 114 75.12 -87.50 57.06
CA ARG A 114 74.95 -86.79 55.79
C ARG A 114 73.55 -86.97 55.22
N GLU A 115 73.02 -88.19 55.24
CA GLU A 115 71.65 -88.49 54.80
C GLU A 115 70.58 -87.86 55.69
N ARG A 116 70.71 -87.93 57.02
CA ARG A 116 69.63 -87.50 57.92
C ARG A 116 69.56 -86.00 58.18
N PHE A 117 70.68 -85.28 58.06
CA PHE A 117 70.74 -83.88 58.51
C PHE A 117 71.23 -82.90 57.44
N LEU A 118 72.24 -83.24 56.64
CA LEU A 118 72.80 -82.32 55.65
C LEU A 118 72.04 -82.32 54.31
N LEU A 119 71.59 -83.49 53.85
CA LEU A 119 70.72 -83.60 52.68
C LEU A 119 69.38 -82.85 52.89
N PRO A 120 68.64 -83.04 54.00
CA PRO A 120 67.42 -82.28 54.27
C PRO A 120 67.65 -80.77 54.41
N ALA A 121 68.77 -80.33 55.00
CA ALA A 121 69.10 -78.90 55.08
C ALA A 121 69.42 -78.29 53.71
N HIS A 122 70.14 -79.01 52.84
CA HIS A 122 70.41 -78.57 51.47
C HIS A 122 69.13 -78.55 50.60
N HIS A 123 68.25 -79.54 50.77
CA HIS A 123 66.94 -79.55 50.12
C HIS A 123 66.01 -78.45 50.65
N SER A 124 66.03 -78.17 51.95
CA SER A 124 65.27 -77.06 52.57
C SER A 124 65.78 -75.69 52.14
N SER A 125 67.10 -75.48 52.08
CA SER A 125 67.68 -74.24 51.57
C SER A 125 67.35 -74.00 50.10
N ARG A 126 67.29 -75.05 49.28
CA ARG A 126 66.90 -74.96 47.86
C ARG A 126 65.40 -74.70 47.69
N ALA A 127 64.56 -75.37 48.48
CA ALA A 127 63.12 -75.10 48.50
C ALA A 127 62.81 -73.67 48.97
N ASN A 128 63.58 -73.14 49.92
CA ASN A 128 63.44 -71.76 50.38
C ASN A 128 63.91 -70.74 49.34
N SER A 129 64.96 -71.01 48.55
CA SER A 129 65.34 -70.12 47.43
C SER A 129 64.29 -70.13 46.31
N GLU A 130 63.72 -71.30 45.98
CA GLU A 130 62.64 -71.40 44.98
C GLU A 130 61.36 -70.68 45.45
N LEU A 131 61.03 -70.75 46.75
CA LEU A 131 59.93 -69.96 47.34
C LEU A 131 60.21 -68.46 47.25
N ASN A 132 61.45 -68.03 47.51
CA ASN A 132 61.83 -66.62 47.46
C ASN A 132 61.78 -66.07 46.03
N ASP A 133 62.21 -66.86 45.04
CA ASP A 133 62.08 -66.52 43.61
C ASP A 133 60.61 -66.40 43.19
N MET A 134 59.73 -67.28 43.70
CA MET A 134 58.29 -67.15 43.49
C MET A 134 57.72 -65.89 44.15
N ILE A 135 58.11 -65.59 45.39
CA ILE A 135 57.67 -64.37 46.09
C ILE A 135 58.07 -63.13 45.28
N GLU A 136 59.33 -63.05 44.82
CA GLU A 136 59.82 -61.93 44.01
C GLU A 136 59.07 -61.82 42.67
N TYR A 137 58.74 -62.95 42.04
CA TYR A 137 57.90 -62.98 40.83
C TYR A 137 56.51 -62.38 41.08
N TYR A 138 55.85 -62.77 42.17
CA TYR A 138 54.52 -62.24 42.53
C TYR A 138 54.58 -60.76 42.94
N GLU A 139 55.62 -60.33 43.67
CA GLU A 139 55.85 -58.92 44.01
C GLU A 139 56.03 -58.06 42.77
N ARG A 140 56.84 -58.52 41.79
CA ARG A 140 57.02 -57.80 40.52
C ARG A 140 55.71 -57.72 39.73
N MET A 141 54.95 -58.81 39.66
CA MET A 141 53.63 -58.80 39.01
C MET A 141 52.64 -57.86 39.71
N LEU A 142 52.66 -57.78 41.05
CA LEU A 142 51.84 -56.84 41.81
C LEU A 142 52.25 -55.39 41.53
N LEU A 143 53.56 -55.09 41.46
CA LEU A 143 54.06 -53.77 41.12
C LEU A 143 53.73 -53.37 39.67
N ASP A 144 53.79 -54.32 38.73
CA ASP A 144 53.35 -54.11 37.34
C ASP A 144 51.86 -53.77 37.30
N ARG A 145 51.04 -54.52 38.05
CA ARG A 145 49.60 -54.28 38.15
C ARG A 145 49.27 -52.95 38.83
N GLU A 146 50.01 -52.57 39.86
CA GLU A 146 49.85 -51.28 40.54
C GLU A 146 50.15 -50.12 39.58
N ARG A 147 51.22 -50.23 38.79
CA ARG A 147 51.55 -49.26 37.74
C ARG A 147 50.45 -49.16 36.69
N ASP A 148 49.89 -50.29 36.25
CA ASP A 148 48.74 -50.30 35.35
C ASP A 148 47.53 -49.59 35.98
N VAL A 149 47.21 -49.88 37.25
CA VAL A 149 46.08 -49.25 37.96
C VAL A 149 46.25 -47.74 38.04
N ILE A 150 47.47 -47.24 38.32
CA ILE A 150 47.77 -45.81 38.32
C ILE A 150 47.55 -45.21 36.92
N ALA A 151 48.07 -45.87 35.87
CA ALA A 151 47.88 -45.40 34.49
C ALA A 151 46.40 -45.40 34.06
N TRP A 152 45.60 -46.38 34.50
CA TRP A 152 44.16 -46.42 34.27
C TRP A 152 43.43 -45.32 35.04
N LYS A 153 43.85 -45.02 36.27
CA LYS A 153 43.29 -43.93 37.08
C LYS A 153 43.51 -42.56 36.42
N ASP A 154 44.69 -42.32 35.86
CA ASP A 154 44.98 -41.07 35.15
C ASP A 154 44.14 -40.95 33.88
N LYS A 155 44.00 -42.05 33.11
CA LYS A 155 43.11 -42.10 31.93
C LYS A 155 41.65 -41.85 32.29
N PHE A 156 41.17 -42.46 33.39
CA PHE A 156 39.82 -42.24 33.88
C PHE A 156 39.60 -40.78 34.28
N SER A 157 40.56 -40.16 34.97
CA SER A 157 40.50 -38.75 35.36
C SER A 157 40.45 -37.80 34.15
N SER A 158 41.21 -38.11 33.09
CA SER A 158 41.15 -37.37 31.82
C SER A 158 39.76 -37.47 31.18
N LEU A 159 39.20 -38.68 31.12
CA LEU A 159 37.88 -38.91 30.52
C LEU A 159 36.76 -38.23 31.31
N GLU A 160 36.85 -38.22 32.65
CA GLU A 160 35.92 -37.51 33.52
C GLU A 160 35.98 -35.99 33.29
N SER A 161 37.17 -35.42 33.12
CA SER A 161 37.35 -34.02 32.73
C SER A 161 36.73 -33.71 31.36
N ASP A 162 36.95 -34.58 30.36
CA ASP A 162 36.36 -34.43 29.03
C ASP A 162 34.83 -34.49 29.10
N LEU A 163 34.26 -35.41 29.87
CA LEU A 163 32.81 -35.53 30.08
C LEU A 163 32.22 -34.28 30.75
N CYS A 164 32.87 -33.76 31.79
CA CYS A 164 32.47 -32.52 32.44
C CYS A 164 32.48 -31.34 31.46
N SER A 165 33.55 -31.19 30.66
CA SER A 165 33.64 -30.15 29.64
C SER A 165 32.57 -30.28 28.56
N SER A 166 32.26 -31.51 28.14
CA SER A 166 31.19 -31.80 27.19
C SER A 166 29.82 -31.45 27.75
N THR A 167 29.61 -31.62 29.05
CA THR A 167 28.35 -31.30 29.73
C THR A 167 28.14 -29.80 29.81
N GLU A 168 29.19 -29.02 30.05
CA GLU A 168 29.15 -27.55 30.02
C GLU A 168 28.81 -27.01 28.62
N VAL A 169 29.43 -27.56 27.57
CA VAL A 169 29.11 -27.22 26.18
C VAL A 169 27.67 -27.58 25.85
N LYS A 170 27.19 -28.75 26.31
CA LYS A 170 25.80 -29.17 26.13
C LYS A 170 24.82 -28.18 26.75
N GLN A 171 25.05 -27.76 27.99
CA GLN A 171 24.19 -26.78 28.67
C GLN A 171 24.16 -25.45 27.91
N LYS A 172 25.31 -24.97 27.45
CA LYS A 172 25.39 -23.74 26.64
C LYS A 172 24.59 -23.84 25.34
N LEU A 173 24.60 -25.00 24.69
CA LEU A 173 23.80 -25.24 23.48
C LEU A 173 22.30 -25.29 23.79
N GLU A 174 21.91 -25.89 24.93
CA GLU A 174 20.52 -25.90 25.39
C GLU A 174 20.02 -24.47 25.65
N ASP A 175 20.79 -23.64 26.35
CA ASP A 175 20.44 -22.24 26.60
C ASP A 175 20.30 -21.42 25.30
N GLN A 176 21.17 -21.68 24.31
CA GLN A 176 21.07 -21.06 22.98
C GLN A 176 19.81 -21.51 22.22
N LEU A 177 19.46 -22.78 22.33
CA LEU A 177 18.26 -23.34 21.72
C LEU A 177 17.01 -22.70 22.31
N ASP A 178 16.95 -22.53 23.63
CA ASP A 178 15.85 -21.87 24.32
C ASP A 178 15.72 -20.39 23.92
N ASN A 179 16.84 -19.67 23.78
CA ASN A 179 16.82 -18.29 23.28
C ASN A 179 16.27 -18.21 21.85
N LEU A 180 16.77 -19.07 20.94
CA LEU A 180 16.29 -19.11 19.55
C LEU A 180 14.81 -19.49 19.48
N PHE A 181 14.35 -20.40 20.35
CA PHE A 181 12.94 -20.76 20.43
C PHE A 181 12.08 -19.57 20.89
N SER A 182 12.55 -18.79 21.88
CA SER A 182 11.87 -17.57 22.34
C SER A 182 11.78 -16.50 21.23
N GLU A 183 12.88 -16.27 20.50
CA GLU A 183 12.89 -15.35 19.35
C GLU A 183 11.95 -15.81 18.23
N LEU A 184 11.89 -17.12 17.96
CA LEU A 184 10.96 -17.70 17.00
C LEU A 184 9.51 -17.45 17.41
N MET A 185 9.16 -17.69 18.68
CA MET A 185 7.80 -17.45 19.17
C MET A 185 7.40 -15.98 19.08
N LYS A 186 8.34 -15.07 19.40
CA LYS A 186 8.11 -13.63 19.26
C LYS A 186 7.90 -13.21 17.80
N SER A 187 8.78 -13.64 16.90
CA SER A 187 8.67 -13.31 15.47
C SER A 187 7.38 -13.87 14.84
N ASN A 188 6.94 -15.06 15.28
CA ASN A 188 5.67 -15.64 14.82
C ASN A 188 4.45 -14.84 15.31
N GLY A 189 4.49 -14.32 16.55
CA GLY A 189 3.48 -13.40 17.07
C GLY A 189 3.41 -12.10 16.27
N GLU A 190 4.57 -11.48 16.02
CA GLU A 190 4.66 -10.26 15.20
C GLU A 190 4.15 -10.49 13.77
N LEU A 191 4.46 -11.64 13.18
CA LEU A 191 3.96 -12.01 11.86
C LEU A 191 2.44 -12.18 11.84
N GLN A 192 1.86 -12.78 12.88
CA GLN A 192 0.42 -12.91 13.03
C GLN A 192 -0.27 -11.54 13.12
N ASP A 193 0.29 -10.61 13.91
CA ASP A 193 -0.21 -9.24 14.01
C ASP A 193 -0.15 -8.51 12.65
N GLN A 194 0.91 -8.72 11.87
CA GLN A 194 1.04 -8.17 10.52
C GLN A 194 -0.07 -8.69 9.59
N TYR A 195 -0.39 -9.99 9.64
CA TYR A 195 -1.49 -10.54 8.84
C TYR A 195 -2.85 -9.93 9.22
N GLN A 196 -3.12 -9.75 10.51
CA GLN A 196 -4.36 -9.09 10.95
C GLN A 196 -4.43 -7.63 10.48
N ARG A 197 -3.30 -6.90 10.53
CA ARG A 197 -3.23 -5.53 9.99
C ARG A 197 -3.47 -5.50 8.50
N TYR A 198 -2.91 -6.45 7.75
CA TYR A 198 -3.11 -6.57 6.31
C TYR A 198 -4.59 -6.81 5.97
N ASP A 199 -5.25 -7.73 6.67
CA ASP A 199 -6.67 -8.02 6.47
C ASP A 199 -7.54 -6.79 6.74
N LYS A 200 -7.25 -6.06 7.84
CA LYS A 200 -7.93 -4.80 8.17
C LYS A 200 -7.75 -3.74 7.08
N ILE A 201 -6.53 -3.54 6.59
CA ILE A 201 -6.24 -2.58 5.51
C ILE A 201 -7.00 -2.99 4.24
N GLN A 202 -7.06 -4.28 3.94
CA GLN A 202 -7.77 -4.79 2.76
C GLN A 202 -9.29 -4.54 2.85
N GLU A 203 -9.87 -4.67 4.04
CA GLU A 203 -11.27 -4.31 4.29
C GLU A 203 -11.50 -2.79 4.11
N GLU A 204 -10.66 -1.95 4.71
CA GLU A 204 -10.74 -0.49 4.56
C GLU A 204 -10.61 -0.04 3.10
N LEU A 205 -9.69 -0.65 2.33
CA LEU A 205 -9.54 -0.40 0.90
C LEU A 205 -10.79 -0.80 0.10
N SER A 206 -11.43 -1.91 0.47
CA SER A 206 -12.67 -2.37 -0.16
C SER A 206 -13.82 -1.39 0.10
N ASN A 207 -13.94 -0.92 1.34
CA ASN A 207 -14.92 0.08 1.75
C ASN A 207 -14.69 1.43 1.04
N ALA A 208 -13.44 1.89 0.98
CA ALA A 208 -13.08 3.12 0.27
C ALA A 208 -13.40 3.03 -1.23
N ARG A 209 -13.13 1.87 -1.85
CA ARG A 209 -13.47 1.63 -3.26
C ARG A 209 -14.99 1.63 -3.51
N GLY A 210 -15.77 1.08 -2.58
CA GLY A 210 -17.24 1.14 -2.62
C GLY A 210 -17.74 2.59 -2.62
N ARG A 211 -17.30 3.39 -1.64
CA ARG A 211 -17.65 4.81 -1.53
C ARG A 211 -17.22 5.64 -2.73
N LEU A 212 -16.03 5.37 -3.30
CA LEU A 212 -15.55 6.03 -4.52
C LEU A 212 -16.45 5.71 -5.72
N SER A 213 -16.91 4.47 -5.83
CA SER A 213 -17.80 4.04 -6.91
C SER A 213 -19.16 4.73 -6.82
N GLU A 214 -19.71 4.84 -5.61
CA GLU A 214 -20.94 5.57 -5.33
C GLU A 214 -20.79 7.07 -5.64
N SER A 215 -19.72 7.71 -5.16
CA SER A 215 -19.42 9.12 -5.47
C SER A 215 -19.27 9.36 -6.97
N ARG A 216 -18.59 8.44 -7.69
CA ARG A 216 -18.45 8.50 -9.14
C ARG A 216 -19.80 8.40 -9.85
N PHE A 217 -20.69 7.51 -9.40
CA PHE A 217 -22.04 7.40 -9.96
C PHE A 217 -22.85 8.68 -9.73
N SER A 218 -22.82 9.24 -8.52
CA SER A 218 -23.49 10.51 -8.21
C SER A 218 -22.95 11.67 -9.05
N ALA A 219 -21.64 11.71 -9.32
CA ALA A 219 -21.04 12.73 -10.18
C ALA A 219 -21.53 12.61 -11.65
N TYR A 220 -21.68 11.39 -12.17
CA TYR A 220 -22.26 11.18 -13.49
C TYR A 220 -23.73 11.63 -13.56
N ASP A 221 -24.54 11.31 -12.54
CA ASP A 221 -25.93 11.77 -12.49
C ASP A 221 -26.03 13.30 -12.47
N LEU A 222 -25.23 13.96 -11.61
CA LEU A 222 -25.18 15.42 -11.55
C LEU A 222 -24.72 16.05 -12.88
N SER A 223 -23.76 15.43 -13.56
CA SER A 223 -23.30 15.86 -14.89
C SER A 223 -24.44 15.79 -15.93
N ASN A 224 -25.26 14.75 -15.87
CA ASN A 224 -26.43 14.60 -16.75
C ASN A 224 -27.48 15.70 -16.45
N GLN A 225 -27.77 15.93 -15.17
CA GLN A 225 -28.69 16.99 -14.74
C GLN A 225 -28.21 18.39 -15.19
N LEU A 226 -26.92 18.68 -15.08
CA LEU A 226 -26.33 19.94 -15.56
C LEU A 226 -26.45 20.09 -17.08
N SER A 227 -26.25 19.01 -17.83
CA SER A 227 -26.41 19.01 -19.29
C SER A 227 -27.86 19.31 -19.70
N GLU A 228 -28.83 18.72 -19.00
CA GLU A 228 -30.25 18.99 -19.22
C GLU A 228 -30.60 20.45 -18.87
N LEU A 229 -30.09 20.97 -17.75
CA LEU A 229 -30.31 22.36 -17.34
C LEU A 229 -29.72 23.35 -18.35
N GLN A 230 -28.53 23.07 -18.88
CA GLN A 230 -27.91 23.88 -19.93
C GLN A 230 -28.77 23.90 -21.21
N ALA A 231 -29.34 22.75 -21.60
CA ALA A 231 -30.25 22.67 -22.74
C ALA A 231 -31.53 23.50 -22.51
N LYS A 232 -32.12 23.41 -21.31
CA LYS A 232 -33.29 24.21 -20.91
C LYS A 232 -32.99 25.71 -20.94
N TYR A 233 -31.85 26.13 -20.39
CA TYR A 233 -31.43 27.53 -20.43
C TYR A 233 -31.27 28.05 -21.87
N LYS A 234 -30.63 27.27 -22.75
CA LYS A 234 -30.49 27.61 -24.17
C LYS A 234 -31.84 27.72 -24.88
N ALA A 235 -32.81 26.89 -24.53
CA ALA A 235 -34.17 26.97 -25.06
C ALA A 235 -34.90 28.24 -24.59
N ILE A 236 -34.78 28.59 -23.31
CA ILE A 236 -35.38 29.82 -22.74
C ILE A 236 -34.78 31.07 -23.41
N ALA A 237 -33.46 31.11 -23.61
CA ALA A 237 -32.80 32.21 -24.31
C ALA A 237 -33.37 32.40 -25.72
N LYS A 238 -33.48 31.32 -26.50
CA LYS A 238 -34.10 31.35 -27.85
C LYS A 238 -35.55 31.84 -27.82
N LEU A 239 -36.34 31.40 -26.84
CA LEU A 239 -37.74 31.83 -26.69
C LEU A 239 -37.84 33.33 -26.40
N ARG A 240 -36.98 33.85 -25.52
CA ARG A 240 -36.91 35.27 -25.20
C ARG A 240 -36.57 36.10 -26.43
N ASP A 241 -35.55 35.70 -27.18
CA ASP A 241 -35.13 36.40 -28.40
C ASP A 241 -36.25 36.39 -29.45
N ALA A 242 -36.93 35.25 -29.64
CA ALA A 242 -38.07 35.15 -30.54
C ALA A 242 -39.25 36.06 -30.10
N LYS A 243 -39.54 36.13 -28.79
CA LYS A 243 -40.59 37.01 -28.26
C LYS A 243 -40.24 38.48 -28.45
N LEU A 244 -38.99 38.87 -28.19
CA LEU A 244 -38.50 40.24 -28.43
C LEU A 244 -38.58 40.61 -29.92
N ALA A 245 -38.16 39.72 -30.83
CA ALA A 245 -38.26 39.95 -32.27
C ALA A 245 -39.72 40.14 -32.73
N ARG A 246 -40.66 39.34 -32.20
CA ARG A 246 -42.10 39.48 -32.48
C ARG A 246 -42.65 40.80 -31.98
N LEU A 247 -42.34 41.20 -30.74
CA LEU A 247 -42.78 42.48 -30.18
C LEU A 247 -42.21 43.67 -30.96
N ALA A 248 -40.91 43.65 -31.29
CA ALA A 248 -40.28 44.68 -32.10
C ALA A 248 -40.85 44.74 -33.53
N SER A 249 -41.28 43.62 -34.10
CA SER A 249 -41.99 43.59 -35.39
C SER A 249 -43.39 44.20 -35.27
N LYS A 250 -44.14 43.86 -34.21
CA LYS A 250 -45.47 44.42 -33.94
C LYS A 250 -45.40 45.95 -33.76
N ALA A 251 -44.48 46.43 -32.92
CA ALA A 251 -44.27 47.86 -32.69
C ALA A 251 -43.92 48.60 -33.99
N ARG A 252 -43.02 48.04 -34.82
CA ARG A 252 -42.69 48.62 -36.14
C ARG A 252 -43.90 48.72 -37.07
N LYS A 253 -44.75 47.69 -37.10
CA LYS A 253 -45.99 47.71 -37.90
C LYS A 253 -46.99 48.75 -37.38
N GLU A 254 -47.15 48.88 -36.07
CA GLU A 254 -48.02 49.88 -35.47
C GLU A 254 -47.54 51.30 -35.74
N VAL A 255 -46.25 51.59 -35.50
CA VAL A 255 -45.65 52.90 -35.79
C VAL A 255 -45.80 53.24 -37.28
N LYS A 256 -45.60 52.27 -38.18
CA LYS A 256 -45.80 52.48 -39.61
C LYS A 256 -47.28 52.76 -39.94
N GLY A 257 -48.21 52.00 -39.36
CA GLY A 257 -49.65 52.17 -39.56
C GLY A 257 -50.12 53.55 -39.12
N ARG A 258 -49.84 53.90 -37.86
CA ARG A 258 -50.16 55.22 -37.31
C ARG A 258 -49.47 56.34 -38.10
N GLY A 259 -48.21 56.17 -38.49
CA GLY A 259 -47.47 57.14 -39.28
C GLY A 259 -48.11 57.42 -40.64
N MET A 260 -48.69 56.40 -41.29
CA MET A 260 -49.46 56.58 -42.52
C MET A 260 -50.76 57.37 -42.29
N GLU A 261 -51.48 57.10 -41.20
CA GLU A 261 -52.68 57.87 -40.83
C GLU A 261 -52.36 59.34 -40.59
N LEU A 262 -51.24 59.63 -39.92
CA LEU A 262 -50.77 60.98 -39.66
C LEU A 262 -50.45 61.73 -40.95
N ILE A 263 -49.71 61.11 -41.87
CA ILE A 263 -49.41 61.67 -43.19
C ILE A 263 -50.72 61.96 -43.95
N GLN A 264 -51.68 61.04 -43.93
CA GLN A 264 -52.96 61.22 -44.60
C GLN A 264 -53.75 62.40 -44.03
N ARG A 265 -53.83 62.54 -42.70
CA ARG A 265 -54.47 63.68 -42.04
C ARG A 265 -53.78 65.01 -42.40
N ALA A 266 -52.44 65.04 -42.41
CA ALA A 266 -51.68 66.24 -42.78
C ALA A 266 -51.94 66.67 -44.23
N ILE A 267 -52.04 65.73 -45.17
CA ILE A 267 -52.38 66.03 -46.57
C ILE A 267 -53.75 66.70 -46.68
N VAL A 268 -54.78 66.13 -46.03
CA VAL A 268 -56.15 66.69 -46.04
C VAL A 268 -56.18 68.08 -45.41
N PHE A 269 -55.43 68.28 -44.32
CA PHE A 269 -55.30 69.59 -43.69
C PHE A 269 -54.66 70.62 -44.62
N ILE A 270 -53.50 70.31 -45.22
CA ILE A 270 -52.80 71.21 -46.15
C ILE A 270 -53.71 71.58 -47.33
N GLN A 271 -54.45 70.62 -47.87
CA GLN A 271 -55.41 70.86 -48.96
C GLN A 271 -56.54 71.81 -48.52
N THR A 272 -57.12 71.57 -47.34
CA THR A 272 -58.21 72.39 -46.79
C THR A 272 -57.75 73.82 -46.53
N GLU A 273 -56.58 74.02 -45.90
CA GLU A 273 -56.01 75.34 -45.65
C GLU A 273 -55.66 76.08 -46.94
N LYS A 274 -55.15 75.37 -47.96
CA LYS A 274 -54.91 75.96 -49.28
C LYS A 274 -56.23 76.45 -49.92
N THR A 275 -57.33 75.71 -49.77
CA THR A 275 -58.64 76.17 -50.26
C THR A 275 -59.20 77.34 -49.45
N ARG A 276 -59.02 77.34 -48.13
CA ARG A 276 -59.44 78.41 -47.22
C ARG A 276 -58.73 79.73 -47.55
N THR A 277 -57.40 79.72 -47.60
CA THR A 277 -56.58 80.91 -47.91
C THR A 277 -56.88 81.49 -49.29
N LYS A 278 -57.10 80.64 -50.31
CA LYS A 278 -57.55 81.09 -51.63
C LYS A 278 -58.91 81.81 -51.54
N LEU A 279 -59.87 81.22 -50.85
CA LEU A 279 -61.22 81.77 -50.72
C LEU A 279 -61.24 83.07 -49.89
N GLU A 280 -60.41 83.16 -48.86
CA GLU A 280 -60.20 84.40 -48.10
C GLU A 280 -59.60 85.52 -48.96
N SER A 281 -58.64 85.19 -49.84
CA SER A 281 -58.09 86.15 -50.81
C SER A 281 -59.15 86.62 -51.80
N ASP A 282 -59.91 85.69 -52.39
CA ASP A 282 -61.03 86.01 -53.28
C ASP A 282 -62.01 86.97 -52.56
N ILE A 283 -62.41 86.66 -51.32
CA ILE A 283 -63.33 87.51 -50.55
C ILE A 283 -62.78 88.93 -50.38
N LYS A 284 -61.49 89.08 -49.99
CA LYS A 284 -60.87 90.39 -49.85
C LYS A 284 -60.79 91.17 -51.17
N GLU A 285 -60.54 90.48 -52.28
CA GLU A 285 -60.56 91.08 -53.61
C GLU A 285 -61.95 91.60 -53.97
N TYR A 286 -63.01 90.79 -53.78
CA TYR A 286 -64.39 91.23 -54.03
C TYR A 286 -64.83 92.36 -53.07
N GLU A 287 -64.41 92.35 -51.80
CA GLU A 287 -64.63 93.45 -50.86
C GLU A 287 -63.95 94.75 -51.33
N SER A 288 -62.71 94.65 -51.81
CA SER A 288 -61.97 95.78 -52.36
C SER A 288 -62.61 96.32 -53.64
N ASN A 289 -63.10 95.44 -54.52
CA ASN A 289 -63.80 95.83 -55.75
C ASN A 289 -65.11 96.56 -55.44
N LEU A 290 -65.87 96.09 -54.44
CA LEU A 290 -67.10 96.75 -53.97
C LEU A 290 -66.81 98.18 -53.47
N LEU A 291 -65.72 98.35 -52.71
CA LEU A 291 -65.29 99.64 -52.18
C LEU A 291 -64.78 100.59 -53.27
N LEU A 292 -64.17 100.06 -54.33
CA LEU A 292 -63.77 100.85 -55.50
C LEU A 292 -64.99 101.33 -56.29
N LEU A 293 -66.01 100.48 -56.45
CA LEU A 293 -67.28 100.84 -57.09
C LEU A 293 -67.94 102.04 -56.37
N ASP A 294 -67.92 102.04 -55.03
CA ASP A 294 -68.41 103.15 -54.19
C ASP A 294 -67.55 104.45 -54.32
N GLN A 295 -66.36 104.40 -54.92
CA GLN A 295 -65.44 105.55 -55.04
C GLN A 295 -65.43 106.22 -56.43
N THR A 296 -65.76 105.50 -57.52
CA THR A 296 -65.55 105.96 -58.91
C THR A 296 -66.77 106.60 -59.58
N HIS A 297 -67.63 107.28 -58.84
CA HIS A 297 -68.91 107.79 -59.36
C HIS A 297 -68.78 108.79 -60.54
N ASP A 298 -69.49 108.46 -61.63
CA ASP A 298 -70.23 109.37 -62.53
C ASP A 298 -71.57 108.65 -62.89
N GLU A 299 -72.68 109.38 -62.94
CA GLU A 299 -74.09 108.94 -62.81
C GLU A 299 -74.70 108.06 -63.94
N ASP A 300 -73.99 107.07 -64.51
CA ASP A 300 -74.54 106.25 -65.61
C ASP A 300 -74.93 104.79 -65.24
N PHE A 301 -76.10 104.40 -65.74
CA PHE A 301 -76.87 103.21 -65.38
C PHE A 301 -76.21 101.87 -65.78
N SER A 302 -75.50 101.23 -64.84
CA SER A 302 -75.30 99.76 -64.76
C SER A 302 -74.79 99.29 -63.38
N GLU A 303 -74.36 100.23 -62.54
CA GLU A 303 -73.73 99.99 -61.23
C GLU A 303 -74.62 99.19 -60.24
N LYS A 304 -75.93 99.48 -60.18
CA LYS A 304 -76.82 98.82 -59.22
C LYS A 304 -76.96 97.32 -59.47
N GLN A 305 -76.87 96.91 -60.73
CA GLN A 305 -76.87 95.49 -61.13
C GLN A 305 -75.54 94.84 -60.78
N GLU A 306 -74.41 95.46 -61.18
CA GLU A 306 -73.05 94.98 -60.91
C GLU A 306 -72.76 94.84 -59.40
N ARG A 307 -73.21 95.81 -58.59
CA ARG A 307 -73.13 95.76 -57.12
C ARG A 307 -73.90 94.56 -56.56
N SER A 308 -75.12 94.33 -57.04
CA SER A 308 -75.94 93.19 -56.56
C SER A 308 -75.32 91.84 -56.93
N GLU A 309 -74.67 91.75 -58.10
CA GLU A 309 -73.96 90.56 -58.55
C GLU A 309 -72.69 90.31 -57.70
N LEU A 310 -71.89 91.36 -57.45
CA LEU A 310 -70.72 91.28 -56.56
C LEU A 310 -71.11 90.88 -55.14
N GLU A 311 -72.18 91.44 -54.58
CA GLU A 311 -72.66 91.14 -53.23
C GLU A 311 -73.21 89.71 -53.12
N ALA A 312 -73.89 89.21 -54.17
CA ALA A 312 -74.33 87.82 -54.27
C ALA A 312 -73.14 86.84 -54.34
N VAL A 313 -72.12 87.13 -55.15
CA VAL A 313 -70.90 86.30 -55.24
C VAL A 313 -70.13 86.33 -53.92
N LEU A 314 -70.04 87.48 -53.27
CA LEU A 314 -69.34 87.65 -51.99
C LEU A 314 -70.05 86.91 -50.85
N THR A 315 -71.38 86.97 -50.79
CA THR A 315 -72.17 86.16 -49.83
C THR A 315 -71.99 84.67 -50.09
N GLU A 316 -72.02 84.23 -51.35
CA GLU A 316 -71.75 82.83 -51.71
C GLU A 316 -70.34 82.38 -51.26
N LYS A 317 -69.31 83.19 -51.53
CA LYS A 317 -67.92 82.89 -51.15
C LYS A 317 -67.76 82.82 -49.63
N ARG A 318 -68.40 83.72 -48.88
CA ARG A 318 -68.44 83.68 -47.41
C ARG A 318 -69.17 82.44 -46.88
N SER A 319 -70.28 82.04 -47.51
CA SER A 319 -70.98 80.79 -47.16
C SER A 319 -70.11 79.55 -47.44
N ARG A 320 -69.40 79.51 -48.57
CA ARG A 320 -68.45 78.43 -48.89
C ARG A 320 -67.29 78.40 -47.90
N LEU A 321 -66.79 79.55 -47.44
CA LEU A 321 -65.73 79.65 -46.43
C LEU A 321 -66.21 79.15 -45.07
N ALA A 322 -67.44 79.49 -44.69
CA ALA A 322 -68.08 79.00 -43.47
C ALA A 322 -68.40 77.50 -43.53
N ALA A 323 -68.66 76.95 -44.72
CA ALA A 323 -68.91 75.53 -44.95
C ALA A 323 -67.62 74.68 -44.99
N LEU A 324 -66.44 75.31 -45.16
CA LEU A 324 -65.18 74.57 -45.06
C LEU A 324 -65.00 74.08 -43.62
N PRO A 325 -64.60 72.81 -43.42
CA PRO A 325 -64.31 72.29 -42.10
C PRO A 325 -63.37 73.23 -41.35
N SER A 326 -63.71 73.56 -40.10
CA SER A 326 -62.79 74.19 -39.16
C SER A 326 -61.55 73.32 -39.11
N SER A 327 -60.40 73.81 -39.56
CA SER A 327 -59.22 72.95 -39.71
C SER A 327 -58.70 72.59 -38.31
N SER A 328 -59.11 71.42 -37.83
CA SER A 328 -58.87 70.98 -36.47
C SER A 328 -57.57 70.21 -36.34
N PHE A 329 -56.54 70.57 -37.13
CA PHE A 329 -55.23 69.98 -36.95
C PHE A 329 -54.62 70.55 -35.66
N ASN A 330 -54.97 69.89 -34.55
CA ASN A 330 -54.52 70.29 -33.24
C ASN A 330 -53.05 69.90 -33.09
N HIS A 331 -52.17 70.89 -32.94
CA HIS A 331 -50.74 70.66 -32.72
C HIS A 331 -50.47 69.82 -31.46
N GLN A 332 -51.35 69.91 -30.44
CA GLN A 332 -51.27 69.03 -29.28
C GLN A 332 -51.57 67.57 -29.64
N GLN A 333 -52.51 67.28 -30.53
CA GLN A 333 -52.74 65.88 -30.98
C GLN A 333 -51.55 65.33 -31.78
N PHE A 334 -50.75 66.20 -32.38
CA PHE A 334 -49.52 65.81 -33.08
C PHE A 334 -48.39 65.48 -32.09
N GLU A 335 -48.21 66.27 -31.03
CA GLU A 335 -47.27 65.97 -29.93
C GLU A 335 -47.71 64.75 -29.11
N GLU A 336 -49.02 64.66 -28.83
CA GLU A 336 -49.64 63.53 -28.12
C GLU A 336 -49.43 62.23 -28.89
N PHE A 337 -49.37 62.25 -30.23
CA PHE A 337 -49.04 61.07 -31.03
C PHE A 337 -47.62 60.51 -30.80
N PHE A 338 -46.65 61.35 -30.43
CA PHE A 338 -45.27 60.93 -30.12
C PHE A 338 -45.03 60.70 -28.63
N THR A 339 -45.90 61.25 -27.77
CA THR A 339 -45.79 61.14 -26.29
C THR A 339 -46.73 60.08 -25.70
N GLU A 340 -47.89 59.83 -26.32
CA GLU A 340 -48.66 58.60 -26.17
C GLU A 340 -47.91 57.46 -26.86
N SER A 341 -46.91 56.96 -26.16
CA SER A 341 -46.51 55.57 -26.38
C SER A 341 -47.77 54.70 -26.31
N PRO A 342 -47.94 53.70 -27.20
CA PRO A 342 -49.05 52.78 -27.11
C PRO A 342 -49.15 52.29 -25.67
N ALA A 343 -50.36 52.28 -25.09
CA ALA A 343 -50.55 51.68 -23.80
C ALA A 343 -49.88 50.30 -23.84
N LEU A 344 -48.85 50.09 -23.02
CA LEU A 344 -48.23 48.78 -22.78
C LEU A 344 -49.23 47.81 -22.11
N SER A 345 -50.54 48.08 -22.22
CA SER A 345 -51.61 47.26 -21.70
C SER A 345 -51.51 45.88 -22.37
N GLU A 346 -51.42 44.88 -21.51
CA GLU A 346 -51.33 43.44 -21.81
C GLU A 346 -50.02 42.91 -22.41
N SER A 347 -48.93 43.67 -22.43
CA SER A 347 -47.63 43.00 -22.55
C SER A 347 -47.28 42.39 -21.19
N GLY A 348 -47.57 41.10 -21.00
CA GLY A 348 -47.16 40.31 -19.84
C GLY A 348 -45.64 40.31 -19.64
N LEU A 349 -45.13 41.45 -19.15
CA LEU A 349 -43.76 41.83 -18.86
C LEU A 349 -43.49 41.74 -17.35
N ASP A 350 -44.30 40.99 -16.62
CA ASP A 350 -44.14 40.73 -15.18
C ASP A 350 -42.81 40.01 -14.85
N TRP A 351 -42.15 39.43 -15.85
CA TRP A 351 -40.83 38.81 -15.68
C TRP A 351 -39.66 39.80 -15.79
N ALA A 352 -39.87 41.06 -16.17
CA ALA A 352 -38.78 42.04 -16.31
C ALA A 352 -38.24 42.57 -14.98
N VAL A 353 -38.89 42.25 -13.85
CA VAL A 353 -38.32 42.41 -12.51
C VAL A 353 -37.44 41.20 -12.17
N ILE A 354 -36.40 40.97 -12.97
CA ILE A 354 -35.26 40.16 -12.50
C ILE A 354 -34.35 41.15 -11.76
N PRO A 355 -34.09 40.95 -10.45
CA PRO A 355 -33.19 41.80 -9.70
C PRO A 355 -31.85 41.90 -10.43
N TRP A 356 -31.33 43.13 -10.55
CA TRP A 356 -30.05 43.43 -11.20
C TRP A 356 -28.86 42.65 -10.60
N ASN A 357 -29.08 41.97 -9.46
CA ASN A 357 -28.11 41.12 -8.75
C ASN A 357 -27.73 39.80 -9.47
N LEU A 358 -28.45 39.33 -10.49
CA LEU A 358 -28.07 38.10 -11.21
C LEU A 358 -27.09 38.33 -12.37
N ARG A 359 -26.79 39.58 -12.73
CA ARG A 359 -25.77 39.88 -13.76
C ARG A 359 -24.33 39.65 -13.28
N TYR A 360 -24.11 39.56 -11.96
CA TYR A 360 -22.78 39.35 -11.39
C TYR A 360 -22.34 37.89 -11.28
N LEU A 361 -23.24 36.91 -11.39
CA LEU A 361 -22.85 35.49 -11.38
C LEU A 361 -22.49 34.93 -12.76
N SER A 362 -22.86 35.63 -13.84
CA SER A 362 -22.66 35.11 -15.21
C SER A 362 -21.24 35.29 -15.76
N CYS A 363 -20.36 36.04 -15.10
CA CYS A 363 -18.99 36.30 -15.58
C CYS A 363 -17.89 35.60 -14.76
N ARG A 364 -18.23 34.70 -13.83
CA ARG A 364 -17.23 34.06 -12.94
C ARG A 364 -17.25 32.53 -12.95
N TRP A 365 -17.58 31.95 -14.10
CA TRP A 365 -17.36 30.52 -14.37
C TRP A 365 -16.38 30.39 -15.54
N THR A 366 -15.19 30.98 -15.37
CA THR A 366 -14.02 30.50 -16.10
C THR A 366 -13.78 29.06 -15.69
N LEU A 367 -13.81 28.16 -16.67
CA LEU A 367 -13.42 26.77 -16.56
C LEU A 367 -12.23 26.62 -15.61
N LEU A 368 -12.46 25.98 -14.47
CA LEU A 368 -11.38 25.31 -13.77
C LEU A 368 -11.16 23.98 -14.52
N THR A 369 -10.41 24.03 -15.62
CA THR A 369 -9.75 22.86 -16.17
C THR A 369 -8.81 22.33 -15.11
N VAL A 370 -9.29 21.39 -14.31
CA VAL A 370 -8.49 20.58 -13.38
C VAL A 370 -7.68 19.61 -14.24
N ALA A 371 -6.56 20.10 -14.76
CA ALA A 371 -5.44 19.26 -15.19
C ALA A 371 -4.55 19.08 -13.96
N ILE A 372 -4.86 18.08 -13.12
CA ILE A 372 -3.90 17.57 -12.14
C ILE A 372 -3.22 16.38 -12.81
N ALA A 373 -2.08 16.64 -13.43
CA ALA A 373 -1.05 15.61 -13.58
C ALA A 373 -0.25 15.60 -12.26
N PRO A 374 -0.10 14.46 -11.58
CA PRO A 374 0.74 14.40 -10.39
C PRO A 374 2.20 14.47 -10.81
N GLU A 375 2.85 15.59 -10.50
CA GLU A 375 4.31 15.69 -10.48
C GLU A 375 4.83 14.85 -9.30
N ILE A 376 5.54 13.77 -9.63
CA ILE A 376 6.29 12.96 -8.67
C ILE A 376 7.58 13.72 -8.36
N PRO A 377 7.92 14.02 -7.09
CA PRO A 377 9.20 14.64 -6.76
C PRO A 377 10.36 13.66 -7.06
N PRO A 378 11.51 14.14 -7.54
CA PRO A 378 12.65 13.27 -7.82
C PRO A 378 13.16 12.63 -6.52
N SER A 379 13.16 11.30 -6.52
CA SER A 379 13.88 10.46 -5.57
C SER A 379 15.38 10.74 -5.71
N THR A 380 15.94 11.58 -4.84
CA THR A 380 17.25 11.28 -4.24
C THR A 380 17.04 9.94 -3.54
N ASN A 381 17.56 8.81 -4.03
CA ASN A 381 18.95 8.40 -3.89
C ASN A 381 19.28 7.38 -5.00
N THR A 382 20.31 7.66 -5.80
CA THR A 382 21.01 6.61 -6.57
C THR A 382 22.50 6.85 -6.44
N GLU A 383 23.12 6.04 -5.60
CA GLU A 383 24.54 5.77 -5.59
C GLU A 383 24.88 5.12 -6.94
N THR A 384 25.62 5.85 -7.76
CA THR A 384 26.10 5.51 -9.09
C THR A 384 27.03 4.29 -9.04
N VAL A 385 26.56 3.15 -9.57
CA VAL A 385 27.45 2.09 -10.06
C VAL A 385 27.76 2.40 -11.52
N VAL A 386 29.01 2.78 -11.79
CA VAL A 386 29.57 2.97 -13.11
C VAL A 386 29.68 1.60 -13.79
N ILE A 387 28.96 1.41 -14.89
CA ILE A 387 29.25 0.36 -15.87
C ILE A 387 29.73 1.09 -17.12
N GLU A 388 31.01 0.91 -17.44
CA GLU A 388 31.60 1.37 -18.69
C GLU A 388 31.09 0.47 -19.83
N ASP A 389 30.24 1.02 -20.71
CA ASP A 389 29.92 0.40 -21.99
C ASP A 389 31.03 0.76 -23.00
N ASN A 390 31.80 -0.27 -23.34
CA ASN A 390 32.82 -0.27 -24.36
C ASN A 390 32.17 -0.40 -25.75
N ASP A 391 32.11 0.73 -26.47
CA ASP A 391 31.64 0.81 -27.85
C ASP A 391 32.71 0.27 -28.82
N GLY A 392 32.41 -0.86 -29.46
CA GLY A 392 33.28 -1.51 -30.43
C GLY A 392 32.49 -2.01 -31.63
N SER A 393 32.02 -1.07 -32.45
CA SER A 393 31.48 -1.34 -33.79
C SER A 393 32.48 -2.12 -34.65
N ASN A 394 32.02 -3.17 -35.35
CA ASN A 394 32.33 -3.29 -36.77
C ASN A 394 31.40 -4.21 -37.57
N SER A 395 31.11 -3.68 -38.76
CA SER A 395 30.37 -4.20 -39.91
C SER A 395 30.59 -5.67 -40.28
N ARG A 396 29.55 -6.32 -40.82
CA ARG A 396 29.55 -6.82 -42.22
C ARG A 396 28.16 -7.35 -42.64
N ILE A 397 27.62 -6.79 -43.72
CA ILE A 397 26.60 -7.42 -44.57
C ILE A 397 27.31 -8.45 -45.46
N PRO A 398 26.64 -9.55 -45.84
CA PRO A 398 26.64 -9.85 -47.27
C PRO A 398 25.26 -10.23 -47.80
N THR A 399 25.04 -9.71 -49.00
CA THR A 399 24.06 -10.09 -50.00
C THR A 399 24.35 -11.51 -50.52
N GLU A 400 23.33 -12.36 -50.58
CA GLU A 400 22.84 -13.03 -51.79
C GLU A 400 21.41 -13.54 -51.56
#